data_AF-A0A9Q1LEJ7-F1
#
_entry.id   AF-A0A9Q1LEJ7-F1
#
_cell.length_a   1.000
_cell.length_b   1.000
_cell.length_c   1.000
_cell.angle_alpha   90.00
_cell.angle_beta   90.00
_cell.angle_gamma   90.00
#
_symmetry.space_group_name_H-M   'P 1'
#
loop_
_entity.id
_entity.type
_entity.pdbx_description
1 polymer ?
#
loop_
_entity_poly.entity_id
_entity_poly.type
_entity_poly.pdbx_seq_one_letter_code
_entity_poly.pdbx_strand_id
1 'polypeptide(L)'
;MSCFEHDKYAAGSQFITHTIGRVLQKLGPETTPINTKGYEKLLNLMENTTADSFDLYCGLFMYNNNSMEVLEKLDAALESLKRELFGKVLEKLEKRVGKESRLALPPPLSRNIEKLQVEMKKDALS
;
A
#
# COMPACT_ATOMS: atom_id res chain seq x y z
N MET A 1 9.47 -0.07 -30.31
CA MET A 1 8.26 0.45 -29.63
C MET A 1 8.15 1.93 -29.95
N SER A 2 6.93 2.44 -30.08
CA SER A 2 6.68 3.89 -30.16
C SER A 2 6.92 4.57 -28.81
N CYS A 3 7.10 5.91 -28.80
CA CYS A 3 7.22 6.66 -27.54
C CYS A 3 5.96 6.49 -26.67
N PHE A 4 4.78 6.47 -27.29
CA PHE A 4 3.53 6.24 -26.57
C PHE A 4 3.51 4.87 -25.85
N GLU A 5 3.91 3.81 -26.55
CA GLU A 5 3.99 2.48 -25.94
C GLU A 5 5.05 2.41 -24.85
N HIS A 6 6.21 3.03 -25.08
CA HIS A 6 7.26 3.15 -24.09
C HIS A 6 6.74 3.78 -22.80
N ASP A 7 6.08 4.95 -22.90
CA ASP A 7 5.60 5.69 -21.74
C ASP A 7 4.52 4.93 -20.98
N LYS A 8 3.64 4.22 -21.71
CA LYS A 8 2.67 3.32 -21.09
C LYS A 8 3.36 2.23 -20.28
N TYR A 9 4.41 1.59 -20.82
CA TYR A 9 5.17 0.58 -20.08
C TYR A 9 5.95 1.19 -18.92
N ALA A 10 6.59 2.33 -19.11
CA ALA A 10 7.37 3.02 -18.08
C ALA A 10 6.49 3.44 -16.89
N ALA A 11 5.26 3.92 -17.15
CA ALA A 11 4.31 4.22 -16.08
C ALA A 11 3.95 2.96 -15.29
N GLY A 12 3.57 1.88 -15.98
CA GLY A 12 3.16 0.62 -15.35
C GLY A 12 4.31 -0.21 -14.73
N SER A 13 5.57 0.17 -14.92
CA SER A 13 6.72 -0.56 -14.40
C SER A 13 7.67 0.34 -13.61
N GLN A 14 8.41 1.21 -14.29
CA GLN A 14 9.40 2.11 -13.68
C GLN A 14 8.77 3.06 -12.66
N PHE A 15 7.70 3.77 -13.03
CA PHE A 15 7.06 4.74 -12.13
C PHE A 15 6.45 4.05 -10.91
N ILE A 16 5.78 2.89 -11.06
CA ILE A 16 5.33 2.08 -9.91
C ILE A 16 6.51 1.68 -9.03
N THR A 17 7.59 1.18 -9.63
CA THR A 17 8.78 0.71 -8.92
C THR A 17 9.37 1.82 -8.04
N HIS A 18 9.56 3.02 -8.59
CA HIS A 18 9.99 4.19 -7.83
C HIS A 18 8.99 4.60 -6.75
N THR A 19 7.69 4.59 -7.07
CA THR A 19 6.64 4.98 -6.11
C THR A 19 6.66 4.05 -4.90
N ILE A 20 6.71 2.72 -5.11
CA ILE A 20 6.80 1.74 -4.01
C ILE A 20 8.10 1.92 -3.21
N GLY A 21 9.23 2.10 -3.88
CA GLY A 21 10.50 2.33 -3.20
C GLY A 21 10.51 3.59 -2.33
N ARG A 22 9.89 4.68 -2.79
CA ARG A 22 9.71 5.92 -2.01
C ARG A 22 8.70 5.79 -0.88
N VAL A 23 7.64 5.00 -1.05
CA VAL A 23 6.73 4.65 0.05
C VAL A 23 7.47 3.85 1.12
N LEU A 24 8.29 2.87 0.72
CA LEU A 24 9.15 2.13 1.65
C LEU A 24 10.07 3.09 2.40
N GLN A 25 10.74 4.03 1.71
CA GLN A 25 11.56 5.06 2.37
C GLN A 25 10.79 5.83 3.46
N LYS A 26 9.54 6.21 3.18
CA LYS A 26 8.67 6.90 4.15
C LYS A 26 8.26 6.03 5.33
N LEU A 27 8.15 4.71 5.14
CA LEU A 27 7.88 3.75 6.22
C LEU A 27 9.09 3.55 7.13
N GLY A 28 10.30 3.86 6.67
CA GLY A 28 11.55 3.68 7.41
C GLY A 28 11.86 2.22 7.81
N PRO A 29 11.74 1.23 6.91
CA PRO A 29 12.07 -0.15 7.22
C PRO A 29 13.58 -0.30 7.46
N GLU A 30 13.93 -1.06 8.49
CA GLU A 30 15.31 -1.41 8.83
C GLU A 30 15.52 -2.91 8.71
N THR A 31 16.78 -3.31 8.51
CA THR A 31 17.15 -4.72 8.55
C THR A 31 16.88 -5.33 9.93
N THR A 32 16.46 -6.59 9.96
CA THR A 32 16.21 -7.34 11.20
C THR A 32 16.99 -8.66 11.19
N PRO A 33 17.24 -9.28 12.37
CA PRO A 33 17.88 -10.60 12.44
C PRO A 33 17.09 -11.74 11.76
N ILE A 34 15.82 -11.52 11.40
CA ILE A 34 14.91 -12.53 10.85
C ILE A 34 14.34 -12.11 9.48
N ASN A 35 15.10 -11.34 8.70
CA ASN A 35 14.67 -10.94 7.37
C ASN A 35 14.32 -12.14 6.50
N THR A 36 13.17 -12.07 5.84
CA THR A 36 12.85 -12.99 4.75
C THR A 36 13.53 -12.53 3.47
N LYS A 37 13.75 -13.45 2.51
CA LYS A 37 14.28 -13.08 1.19
C LYS A 37 13.39 -12.11 0.43
N GLY A 38 12.08 -12.13 0.67
CA GLY A 38 11.16 -11.12 0.13
C GLY A 38 11.42 -9.75 0.71
N TYR A 39 11.62 -9.66 2.04
CA TYR A 39 11.90 -8.41 2.72
C TYR A 39 13.25 -7.81 2.32
N GLU A 40 14.30 -8.64 2.18
CA GLU A 40 15.60 -8.19 1.64
C GLU A 40 15.45 -7.52 0.27
N LYS A 41 14.60 -8.05 -0.62
CA LYS A 41 14.33 -7.41 -1.92
C LYS A 41 13.61 -6.07 -1.80
N LEU A 42 12.73 -5.91 -0.80
CA LEU A 42 12.07 -4.62 -0.53
C LEU A 42 13.07 -3.58 -0.04
N LEU A 43 13.98 -3.94 0.86
CA LEU A 43 15.06 -3.06 1.31
C LEU A 43 15.94 -2.64 0.13
N ASN A 44 16.38 -3.59 -0.70
CA ASN A 44 17.16 -3.29 -1.90
C ASN A 44 16.40 -2.42 -2.91
N LEU A 45 15.08 -2.64 -3.09
CA LEU A 45 14.24 -1.80 -3.94
C LEU A 45 14.21 -0.35 -3.44
N MET A 46 14.00 -0.18 -2.13
CA MET A 46 14.03 1.13 -1.49
C MET A 46 15.39 1.81 -1.71
N GLU A 47 16.50 1.14 -1.41
CA GLU A 47 17.85 1.70 -1.59
C GLU A 47 18.10 2.12 -3.04
N ASN A 48 17.82 1.25 -4.01
CA ASN A 48 18.07 1.51 -5.42
C ASN A 48 17.23 2.67 -5.97
N THR A 49 15.96 2.73 -5.62
CA THR A 49 15.05 3.80 -6.10
C THR A 49 15.25 5.12 -5.38
N THR A 50 15.85 5.07 -4.17
CA THR A 50 16.08 6.27 -3.37
C THR A 50 17.41 6.94 -3.61
N ALA A 51 18.35 6.22 -4.22
CA ALA A 51 19.61 6.77 -4.73
C ALA A 51 19.39 7.82 -5.84
N ASP A 52 18.30 7.70 -6.61
CA ASP A 52 17.91 8.73 -7.57
C ASP A 52 17.41 10.01 -6.89
N SER A 53 17.45 11.15 -7.58
CA SER A 53 16.92 12.41 -7.03
C SER A 53 15.39 12.41 -6.98
N PHE A 54 14.82 13.21 -6.08
CA PHE A 54 13.38 13.43 -6.08
C PHE A 54 12.91 14.13 -7.37
N ASP A 55 13.74 15.01 -7.96
CA ASP A 55 13.45 15.66 -9.23
C ASP A 55 13.31 14.66 -10.39
N LEU A 56 14.13 13.61 -10.43
CA LEU A 56 13.99 12.54 -11.42
C LEU A 56 12.63 11.84 -11.25
N TYR A 57 12.26 11.51 -10.01
CA TYR A 57 10.96 10.90 -9.70
C TYR A 57 9.79 11.82 -10.11
N CYS A 58 9.87 13.12 -9.80
CA CYS A 58 8.90 14.10 -10.26
C CYS A 58 8.83 14.14 -11.79
N GLY A 59 9.95 14.03 -12.49
CA GLY A 59 10.01 13.95 -13.94
C GLY A 59 9.25 12.74 -14.51
N LEU A 60 9.37 11.55 -13.88
CA LEU A 60 8.62 10.35 -14.28
C LEU A 60 7.10 10.55 -14.20
N PHE A 61 6.65 11.39 -13.27
CA PHE A 61 5.23 11.72 -13.12
C PHE A 61 4.80 12.84 -14.08
N MET A 62 5.50 13.98 -14.07
CA MET A 62 5.09 15.19 -14.78
C MET A 62 5.12 15.02 -16.31
N TYR A 63 6.04 14.22 -16.84
CA TYR A 63 6.25 14.08 -18.28
C TYR A 63 5.70 12.79 -18.88
N ASN A 64 4.96 11.98 -18.10
CA ASN A 64 4.29 10.79 -18.60
C ASN A 64 2.81 10.80 -18.19
N ASN A 65 1.94 11.07 -19.16
CA ASN A 65 0.50 11.21 -18.95
C ASN A 65 -0.17 9.94 -18.36
N ASN A 66 0.47 8.78 -18.46
CA ASN A 66 -0.05 7.52 -17.92
C ASN A 66 0.25 7.35 -16.41
N SER A 67 1.16 8.15 -15.84
CA SER A 67 1.61 7.98 -14.45
C SER A 67 0.51 8.29 -13.42
N MET A 68 -0.40 9.23 -13.72
CA MET A 68 -1.53 9.55 -12.83
C MET A 68 -2.48 8.36 -12.67
N GLU A 69 -2.93 7.77 -13.77
CA GLU A 69 -3.82 6.60 -13.76
C GLU A 69 -3.20 5.43 -12.97
N VAL A 70 -1.90 5.23 -13.12
CA VAL A 70 -1.15 4.21 -12.38
C VAL A 70 -1.11 4.49 -10.88
N LEU A 71 -0.92 5.75 -10.48
CA LEU A 71 -0.91 6.15 -9.07
C LEU A 71 -2.29 5.93 -8.42
N GLU A 72 -3.36 6.35 -9.11
CA GLU A 72 -4.74 6.13 -8.65
C GLU A 72 -5.07 4.65 -8.52
N LYS A 73 -4.66 3.83 -9.49
CA LYS A 73 -4.83 2.36 -9.44
C LYS A 73 -4.09 1.75 -8.26
N LEU A 74 -2.88 2.22 -7.96
CA LEU A 74 -2.11 1.73 -6.82
C LEU A 74 -2.80 2.05 -5.49
N ASP A 75 -3.30 3.28 -5.34
CA ASP A 75 -4.04 3.72 -4.15
C ASP A 75 -5.33 2.91 -3.95
N ALA A 76 -6.14 2.80 -5.00
CA ALA A 76 -7.37 2.01 -4.98
C ALA A 76 -7.13 0.53 -4.65
N ALA A 77 -6.03 -0.05 -5.17
CA ALA A 77 -5.64 -1.43 -4.87
C ALA A 77 -5.24 -1.61 -3.39
N LEU A 78 -4.50 -0.66 -2.83
CA LEU A 78 -4.12 -0.67 -1.42
C LEU A 78 -5.34 -0.56 -0.51
N GLU A 79 -6.26 0.35 -0.81
CA GLU A 79 -7.51 0.52 -0.06
C GLU A 79 -8.43 -0.70 -0.17
N SER A 80 -8.55 -1.29 -1.35
CA SER A 80 -9.28 -2.54 -1.55
C SER A 80 -8.71 -3.68 -0.69
N LEU A 81 -7.38 -3.84 -0.67
CA LEU A 81 -6.70 -4.85 0.12
C LEU A 81 -6.90 -4.64 1.63
N LYS A 82 -6.84 -3.39 2.10
CA LYS A 82 -7.15 -3.03 3.49
C LYS A 82 -8.57 -3.48 3.85
N ARG A 83 -9.57 -3.12 3.04
CA ARG A 83 -10.97 -3.50 3.28
C ARG A 83 -11.15 -5.01 3.35
N GLU A 84 -10.56 -5.76 2.43
CA GLU A 84 -10.63 -7.23 2.43
C GLU A 84 -10.02 -7.83 3.71
N LEU A 85 -8.84 -7.34 4.12
CA LEU A 85 -8.16 -7.80 5.33
C LEU A 85 -9.01 -7.55 6.57
N PHE A 86 -9.53 -6.34 6.74
CA PHE A 86 -10.35 -5.98 7.91
C PHE A 86 -11.70 -6.71 7.91
N GLY A 87 -12.33 -6.88 6.75
CA GLY A 87 -13.56 -7.67 6.63
C GLY A 87 -13.37 -9.10 7.12
N LYS A 88 -12.28 -9.78 6.69
CA LYS A 88 -11.96 -11.14 7.13
C LYS A 88 -11.61 -11.22 8.61
N VAL A 89 -10.93 -10.21 9.15
CA VAL A 89 -10.62 -10.13 10.59
C VAL A 89 -11.92 -9.99 11.39
N LEU A 90 -12.80 -9.08 11.02
CA LEU A 90 -14.09 -8.86 11.69
C LEU A 90 -14.97 -10.12 11.68
N GLU A 91 -15.11 -10.77 10.53
CA GLU A 91 -15.89 -12.02 10.41
C GLU A 91 -15.36 -13.13 11.34
N LYS A 92 -14.03 -13.28 11.42
CA LYS A 92 -13.40 -14.25 12.33
C LYS A 92 -13.63 -13.91 13.80
N LEU A 93 -13.71 -12.63 14.14
CA LEU A 93 -13.96 -12.16 15.49
C LEU A 93 -15.42 -12.37 15.89
N GLU A 94 -16.38 -12.03 15.04
CA GLU A 94 -17.81 -12.26 15.27
C GLU A 94 -18.10 -13.75 15.52
N LYS A 95 -17.49 -14.64 14.72
CA LYS A 95 -17.60 -16.09 14.91
C LYS A 95 -16.99 -16.60 16.23
N ARG A 96 -15.98 -15.91 16.77
CA ARG A 96 -15.39 -16.23 18.08
C ARG A 96 -16.24 -15.71 19.22
N VAL A 97 -16.75 -14.49 19.13
CA VAL A 97 -17.65 -13.88 20.14
C VAL A 97 -18.97 -14.63 20.23
N GLY A 98 -19.52 -15.12 19.11
CA GLY A 98 -20.69 -15.99 19.11
C GLY A 98 -20.45 -17.36 19.77
N LYS A 99 -19.20 -17.76 20.02
CA LYS A 99 -18.81 -19.02 20.66
C LYS A 99 -18.29 -18.85 22.09
N GLU A 100 -17.71 -17.71 22.43
CA GLU A 100 -17.23 -17.39 23.77
C GLU A 100 -17.72 -16.00 24.18
N SER A 101 -18.69 -15.98 25.09
CA SER A 101 -18.97 -14.81 25.90
C SER A 101 -17.70 -14.48 26.71
N ARG A 102 -17.14 -13.28 26.48
CA ARG A 102 -16.09 -12.59 27.27
C ARG A 102 -14.63 -12.93 26.98
N LEU A 103 -14.13 -12.54 25.80
CA LEU A 103 -12.79 -11.93 25.73
C LEU A 103 -12.84 -10.74 24.77
N ALA A 104 -12.74 -9.52 25.33
CA ALA A 104 -12.71 -8.30 24.55
C ALA A 104 -11.50 -8.33 23.60
N LEU A 105 -11.70 -7.83 22.38
CA LEU A 105 -10.61 -7.54 21.46
C LEU A 105 -9.51 -6.74 22.18
N PRO A 106 -8.21 -7.00 21.88
CA PRO A 106 -7.16 -6.16 22.41
C PRO A 106 -7.47 -4.70 22.02
N PRO A 107 -7.48 -3.74 22.98
CA PRO A 107 -7.95 -2.37 22.75
C PRO A 107 -7.41 -1.65 21.51
N PRO A 108 -6.15 -1.86 21.08
CA PRO A 108 -5.64 -1.24 19.85
C PRO A 108 -6.37 -1.72 18.59
N LEU A 109 -6.76 -3.00 18.55
CA LEU A 109 -7.42 -3.60 17.39
C LEU A 109 -8.86 -3.10 17.28
N SER A 110 -9.59 -3.04 18.40
CA SER A 110 -10.97 -2.52 18.45
C SER A 110 -11.04 -1.09 17.93
N ARG A 111 -10.15 -0.22 18.43
CA ARG A 111 -10.14 1.20 18.07
C ARG A 111 -9.80 1.44 16.60
N ASN A 112 -8.90 0.62 16.03
CA ASN A 112 -8.55 0.70 14.61
C ASN A 112 -9.69 0.21 13.72
N ILE A 113 -10.35 -0.90 14.10
CA ILE A 113 -11.53 -1.42 13.38
C ILE A 113 -12.68 -0.41 13.41
N GLU A 114 -12.97 0.21 14.56
CA GLU A 114 -14.00 1.25 14.68
C GLU A 114 -13.71 2.48 13.81
N LYS A 115 -12.46 2.98 13.82
CA LYS A 115 -12.05 4.10 12.95
C LYS A 115 -12.24 3.78 11.47
N LEU A 116 -11.81 2.59 11.05
CA LEU A 116 -11.94 2.15 9.66
C LEU A 116 -13.39 1.94 9.25
N GLN A 117 -14.25 1.40 10.13
CA GLN A 117 -15.69 1.30 9.88
C GLN A 117 -16.34 2.68 9.71
N VAL A 118 -15.87 3.69 10.44
CA VAL A 118 -16.34 5.08 10.29
C VAL A 118 -15.86 5.70 8.98
N GLU A 119 -14.59 5.49 8.59
CA GLU A 119 -14.04 5.98 7.31
C GLU A 119 -14.74 5.32 6.12
N MET A 120 -14.88 3.99 6.12
CA MET A 120 -15.59 3.25 5.06
C MET A 120 -17.06 3.67 4.92
N LYS A 121 -17.73 4.04 6.02
CA LYS A 121 -19.11 4.56 5.97
C LYS A 121 -19.20 5.99 5.43
N LYS A 122 -18.17 6.81 5.61
CA LYS A 122 -18.11 8.17 5.03
C LYS A 122 -17.93 8.10 3.52
N ASP A 123 -17.06 7.21 3.04
CA ASP A 123 -16.80 7.04 1.61
C ASP A 123 -18.01 6.45 0.85
N ALA A 124 -18.84 5.65 1.53
CA ALA A 124 -20.07 5.10 0.94
C ALA A 124 -21.25 6.09 0.91
N LEU A 125 -21.15 7.24 1.59
CA LEU A 125 -22.20 8.25 1.69
C LEU A 125 -21.87 9.54 0.91
N SER A 126 -20.68 9.62 0.31
CA SER A 126 -20.21 10.68 -0.60
C SER A 126 -20.39 10.27 -2.06
#